data_AF-A0A7C1CI36-F1
#
_entry.id   AF-A0A7C1CI36-F1
#
_cell.length_a   1.000
_cell.length_b   1.000
_cell.length_c   1.000
_cell.angle_alpha   90.00
_cell.angle_beta   90.00
_cell.angle_gamma   90.00
#
_symmetry.space_group_name_H-M   'P 1'
#
loop_
_entity.id
_entity.type
_entity.pdbx_description
1 polymer ?
#
loop_
_entity_poly.entity_id
_entity_poly.type
_entity_poly.pdbx_seq_one_letter_code
_entity_poly.pdbx_strand_id
1 'polypeptide(L)'
;MDWWRRFRQSFLLYSFLRDSVAIACSLILIVLVLVSFLAPLIAPHNPYDSSSIDILNAEMPPMWMDGGSPEFILGTDSQGRDMLSTLLYGMRVSIIIGCLAVLMQAFIGVVIGLISGYLGGRIDSFLMRMADVQLSFSTMMVAIFLGAIFQEAFGVGLYEQFAVPMLVIIIGLAEWPQYARTVRASVLAEKKKEYVEAARVIGLRAQRIMGRHILPNTVSPVLVISTVQVANAIMSEAALSFLGLGMPVTRPSLGSLINSGFEYIFSGSWWITLFPGIFLVLLILVINLLGDWLRDVLNPKLYKG
;
A
#
# COMPACT_ATOMS: atom_id res chain seq x y z
N MET A 1 -23.37 -3.16 23.55
CA MET A 1 -23.61 -4.58 23.26
C MET A 1 -24.27 -4.84 21.89
N ASP A 2 -24.99 -3.88 21.29
CA ASP A 2 -25.64 -4.07 19.97
C ASP A 2 -24.69 -4.08 18.76
N TRP A 3 -23.51 -3.46 18.84
CA TRP A 3 -22.57 -3.42 17.72
C TRP A 3 -22.03 -4.81 17.35
N TRP A 4 -21.71 -5.66 18.35
CA TRP A 4 -21.24 -7.04 18.13
C TRP A 4 -22.32 -7.96 17.55
N ARG A 5 -23.60 -7.76 17.91
CA ARG A 5 -24.74 -8.51 17.34
C ARG A 5 -25.04 -8.07 15.90
N ARG A 6 -24.98 -6.75 15.63
CA ARG A 6 -25.10 -6.20 14.27
C ARG A 6 -23.94 -6.63 13.36
N PHE A 7 -22.73 -6.70 13.88
CA PHE A 7 -21.56 -7.20 13.13
C PHE A 7 -21.71 -8.69 12.80
N ARG A 8 -22.09 -9.53 13.78
CA ARG A 8 -22.40 -10.96 13.56
C ARG A 8 -23.55 -11.21 12.57
N GLN A 9 -24.49 -10.29 12.47
CA GLN A 9 -25.62 -10.35 11.51
C GLN A 9 -25.35 -9.54 10.23
N SER A 10 -24.15 -8.99 10.04
CA SER A 10 -23.82 -8.22 8.85
C SER A 10 -23.63 -9.14 7.66
N PHE A 11 -24.27 -8.78 6.54
CA PHE A 11 -24.13 -9.43 5.24
C PHE A 11 -22.66 -9.70 4.84
N LEU A 12 -21.75 -8.81 5.26
CA LEU A 12 -20.30 -8.95 5.10
C LEU A 12 -19.75 -10.26 5.68
N LEU A 13 -20.07 -10.61 6.93
CA LEU A 13 -19.56 -11.84 7.55
C LEU A 13 -20.21 -13.09 6.93
N TYR A 14 -21.49 -13.01 6.58
CA TYR A 14 -22.18 -14.11 5.91
C TYR A 14 -21.57 -14.41 4.54
N SER A 15 -21.31 -13.36 3.75
CA SER A 15 -20.68 -13.51 2.43
C SER A 15 -19.21 -13.94 2.55
N PHE A 16 -18.50 -13.49 3.58
CA PHE A 16 -17.11 -13.86 3.83
C PHE A 16 -16.97 -15.36 4.16
N LEU A 17 -17.83 -15.87 5.04
CA LEU A 17 -17.78 -17.26 5.48
C LEU A 17 -18.17 -18.27 4.39
N ARG A 18 -18.74 -17.81 3.27
CA ARG A 18 -19.12 -18.64 2.12
C ARG A 18 -18.10 -18.63 0.99
N ASP A 19 -17.16 -17.70 0.99
CA ASP A 19 -16.15 -17.58 -0.04
C ASP A 19 -14.81 -18.17 0.43
N SER A 20 -14.52 -19.38 -0.04
CA SER A 20 -13.28 -20.11 0.29
C SER A 20 -12.02 -19.36 -0.14
N VAL A 21 -12.09 -18.58 -1.22
CA VAL A 21 -10.96 -17.79 -1.72
C VAL A 21 -10.72 -16.61 -0.79
N ALA A 22 -11.78 -15.91 -0.38
CA ALA A 22 -11.68 -14.80 0.56
C ALA A 22 -11.12 -15.25 1.93
N ILE A 23 -11.55 -16.41 2.42
CA ILE A 23 -11.03 -17.00 3.68
C ILE A 23 -9.55 -17.34 3.54
N ALA A 24 -9.17 -18.06 2.48
CA ALA A 24 -7.78 -18.47 2.26
C ALA A 24 -6.85 -17.24 2.11
N CYS A 25 -7.24 -16.26 1.30
CA CYS A 25 -6.49 -15.02 1.12
C CYS A 25 -6.38 -14.25 2.44
N SER A 26 -7.47 -14.13 3.21
CA SER A 26 -7.43 -13.45 4.50
C SER A 26 -6.50 -14.14 5.50
N LEU A 27 -6.52 -15.47 5.54
CA LEU A 27 -5.64 -16.24 6.42
C LEU A 27 -4.18 -16.04 6.04
N ILE A 28 -3.85 -16.10 4.74
CA ILE A 28 -2.49 -15.86 4.25
C ILE A 28 -2.06 -14.41 4.56
N LEU A 29 -2.92 -13.42 4.31
CA LEU A 29 -2.62 -12.02 4.60
C LEU A 29 -2.34 -11.81 6.09
N ILE A 30 -3.20 -12.37 6.96
CA ILE A 30 -3.03 -12.28 8.41
C ILE A 30 -1.71 -12.92 8.82
N VAL A 31 -1.35 -14.07 8.29
CA VAL A 31 -0.06 -14.70 8.57
C VAL A 31 1.10 -13.81 8.12
N LEU A 32 1.08 -13.28 6.89
CA LEU A 32 2.12 -12.38 6.38
C LEU A 32 2.25 -11.11 7.23
N VAL A 33 1.13 -10.48 7.60
CA VAL A 33 1.12 -9.30 8.47
C VAL A 33 1.62 -9.66 9.88
N LEU A 34 1.19 -10.76 10.47
CA LEU A 34 1.63 -11.15 11.80
C LEU A 34 3.13 -11.45 11.82
N VAL A 35 3.62 -12.26 10.89
CA VAL A 35 5.04 -12.64 10.86
C VAL A 35 5.93 -11.42 10.55
N SER A 36 5.49 -10.50 9.70
CA SER A 36 6.25 -9.27 9.42
C SER A 36 6.27 -8.28 10.59
N PHE A 37 5.16 -8.07 11.30
CA PHE A 37 5.12 -7.16 12.44
C PHE A 37 5.73 -7.76 13.72
N LEU A 38 5.63 -9.08 13.89
CA LEU A 38 6.31 -9.84 14.95
C LEU A 38 7.74 -10.21 14.58
N ALA A 39 8.27 -9.74 13.44
CA ALA A 39 9.65 -9.98 13.03
C ALA A 39 10.67 -9.65 14.13
N PRO A 40 10.56 -8.56 14.92
CA PRO A 40 11.51 -8.29 16.00
C PRO A 40 11.53 -9.35 17.13
N LEU A 41 10.52 -10.21 17.20
CA LEU A 41 10.41 -11.28 18.20
C LEU A 41 10.67 -12.67 17.59
N ILE A 42 10.38 -12.85 16.30
CA ILE A 42 10.44 -14.15 15.61
C ILE A 42 11.74 -14.30 14.80
N ALA A 43 12.28 -13.20 14.27
CA ALA A 43 13.46 -13.23 13.42
C ALA A 43 14.69 -13.68 14.22
N PRO A 44 15.47 -14.65 13.70
CA PRO A 44 16.72 -15.08 14.33
C PRO A 44 17.73 -13.95 14.52
N HIS A 45 17.79 -13.01 13.57
CA HIS A 45 18.76 -11.92 13.55
C HIS A 45 18.08 -10.57 13.30
N ASN A 46 18.66 -9.49 13.81
CA ASN A 46 18.19 -8.14 13.52
C ASN A 46 18.96 -7.55 12.33
N PRO A 47 18.35 -7.41 11.14
CA PRO A 47 19.05 -6.95 9.93
C PRO A 47 19.44 -5.47 9.96
N TYR A 48 18.97 -4.71 10.97
CA TYR A 48 19.34 -3.31 11.17
C TYR A 48 20.54 -3.13 12.09
N ASP A 49 20.99 -4.18 12.78
CA ASP A 49 22.15 -4.10 13.66
C ASP A 49 23.41 -4.47 12.89
N SER A 50 24.18 -3.44 12.52
CA SER A 50 25.44 -3.58 11.77
C SER A 50 26.50 -4.39 12.52
N SER A 51 26.40 -4.55 13.85
CA SER A 51 27.36 -5.34 14.63
C SER A 51 27.14 -6.85 14.51
N SER A 52 25.94 -7.26 14.09
CA SER A 52 25.57 -8.66 13.86
C SER A 52 25.80 -9.13 12.42
N ILE A 53 26.24 -8.23 11.55
CA ILE A 53 26.47 -8.49 10.12
C ILE A 53 27.92 -8.90 9.92
N ASP A 54 28.13 -10.09 9.39
CA ASP A 54 29.45 -10.58 9.00
C ASP A 54 29.53 -10.71 7.47
N ILE A 55 30.38 -9.92 6.84
CA ILE A 55 30.58 -9.92 5.39
C ILE A 55 31.19 -11.25 4.90
N LEU A 56 31.91 -11.97 5.76
CA LEU A 56 32.45 -13.30 5.42
C LEU A 56 31.36 -14.33 5.15
N ASN A 57 30.17 -14.08 5.69
CA ASN A 57 28.96 -14.86 5.51
C ASN A 57 28.13 -14.38 4.30
N ALA A 58 28.64 -13.48 3.46
CA ALA A 58 27.93 -13.00 2.28
C ALA A 58 27.68 -14.13 1.28
N GLU A 59 26.49 -14.12 0.65
CA GLU A 59 26.12 -15.05 -0.42
C GLU A 59 26.21 -16.53 -0.04
N MET A 60 25.98 -16.86 1.23
CA MET A 60 25.89 -18.25 1.64
C MET A 60 24.56 -18.86 1.18
N PRO A 61 24.60 -20.08 0.62
CA PRO A 61 23.41 -20.76 0.16
C PRO A 61 22.50 -21.16 1.34
N PRO A 62 21.19 -21.29 1.09
CA PRO A 62 20.24 -21.91 2.00
C PRO A 62 20.74 -23.23 2.59
N MET A 63 20.32 -23.52 3.82
CA MET A 63 20.76 -24.69 4.60
C MET A 63 20.57 -26.06 3.90
N TRP A 64 19.69 -26.13 2.90
CA TRP A 64 19.39 -27.35 2.14
C TRP A 64 20.22 -27.50 0.85
N MET A 65 21.13 -26.58 0.57
CA MET A 65 22.08 -26.67 -0.54
C MET A 65 23.51 -26.89 -0.02
N ASP A 66 24.35 -27.44 -0.88
CA ASP A 66 25.76 -27.68 -0.56
C ASP A 66 26.47 -26.37 -0.22
N GLY A 67 27.14 -26.33 0.94
CA GLY A 67 27.78 -25.13 1.48
C GLY A 67 26.89 -24.24 2.36
N GLY A 68 25.65 -24.65 2.63
CA GLY A 68 24.73 -23.91 3.50
C GLY A 68 24.98 -24.14 4.99
N SER A 69 24.71 -23.12 5.81
CA SER A 69 24.80 -23.20 7.27
C SER A 69 23.39 -23.38 7.89
N PRO A 70 23.23 -24.22 8.94
CA PRO A 70 21.97 -24.33 9.68
C PRO A 70 21.51 -23.02 10.34
N GLU A 71 22.43 -22.07 10.54
CA GLU A 71 22.13 -20.75 11.11
C GLU A 71 21.30 -19.88 10.14
N PHE A 72 21.40 -20.14 8.83
CA PHE A 72 20.76 -19.34 7.79
C PHE A 72 19.82 -20.21 6.95
N ILE A 73 18.57 -20.34 7.41
CA ILE A 73 17.54 -21.20 6.79
C ILE A 73 17.37 -20.86 5.31
N LEU A 74 17.18 -19.58 4.98
CA LEU A 74 17.02 -19.10 3.60
C LEU A 74 18.33 -18.63 2.95
N GLY A 75 19.47 -18.90 3.59
CA GLY A 75 20.78 -18.37 3.20
C GLY A 75 20.98 -16.93 3.64
N THR A 76 22.02 -16.29 3.12
CA THR A 76 22.34 -14.88 3.42
C THR A 76 22.22 -13.99 2.19
N ASP A 77 22.13 -12.69 2.42
CA ASP A 77 22.18 -11.68 1.37
C ASP A 77 23.62 -11.28 1.00
N SER A 78 23.75 -10.31 0.08
CA SER A 78 25.05 -9.80 -0.39
C SER A 78 25.89 -9.10 0.69
N GLN A 79 25.30 -8.78 1.84
CA GLN A 79 25.99 -8.20 2.99
C GLN A 79 26.24 -9.22 4.10
N GLY A 80 25.82 -10.48 3.94
CA GLY A 80 25.95 -11.53 4.95
C GLY A 80 24.86 -11.50 6.02
N ARG A 81 23.73 -10.83 5.76
CA ARG A 81 22.56 -10.83 6.65
C ARG A 81 21.71 -12.06 6.42
N ASP A 82 21.08 -12.58 7.48
CA ASP A 82 20.10 -13.66 7.36
C ASP A 82 18.93 -13.26 6.44
N MET A 83 18.75 -14.00 5.35
CA MET A 83 17.74 -13.70 4.33
C MET A 83 16.32 -13.78 4.90
N LEU A 84 16.05 -14.73 5.80
CA LEU A 84 14.74 -14.89 6.42
C LEU A 84 14.38 -13.65 7.24
N SER A 85 15.24 -13.27 8.19
CA SER A 85 15.08 -12.07 8.99
C SER A 85 14.89 -10.83 8.11
N THR A 86 15.76 -10.67 7.11
CA THR A 86 15.75 -9.52 6.20
C THR A 86 14.44 -9.43 5.41
N LEU A 87 13.89 -10.58 4.97
CA LEU A 87 12.62 -10.66 4.27
C LEU A 87 11.43 -10.25 5.16
N LEU A 88 11.39 -10.70 6.42
CA LEU A 88 10.31 -10.36 7.34
C LEU A 88 10.26 -8.86 7.65
N TYR A 89 11.44 -8.26 7.89
CA TYR A 89 11.56 -6.83 8.10
C TYR A 89 11.25 -6.05 6.81
N GLY A 90 11.69 -6.53 5.65
CA GLY A 90 11.39 -5.92 4.36
C GLY A 90 9.90 -5.90 4.04
N MET A 91 9.20 -6.99 4.33
CA MET A 91 7.75 -7.09 4.17
C MET A 91 7.02 -6.08 5.07
N ARG A 92 7.46 -5.94 6.32
CA ARG A 92 6.91 -4.95 7.25
C ARG A 92 7.02 -3.52 6.70
N VAL A 93 8.19 -3.16 6.18
CA VAL A 93 8.45 -1.83 5.60
C VAL A 93 7.54 -1.59 4.39
N SER A 94 7.47 -2.52 3.44
CA SER A 94 6.62 -2.40 2.25
C SER A 94 5.14 -2.26 2.60
N ILE A 95 4.62 -3.03 3.58
CA ILE A 95 3.23 -2.92 4.05
C ILE A 95 2.98 -1.54 4.68
N ILE A 96 3.88 -1.05 5.53
CA ILE A 96 3.75 0.27 6.17
C ILE A 96 3.69 1.38 5.11
N ILE A 97 4.61 1.37 4.15
CA ILE A 97 4.65 2.37 3.08
C ILE A 97 3.36 2.30 2.25
N GLY A 98 2.95 1.11 1.82
CA GLY A 98 1.74 0.91 1.03
C GLY A 98 0.47 1.41 1.74
N CYS A 99 0.27 1.06 3.01
CA CYS A 99 -0.88 1.50 3.77
C CYS A 99 -0.88 3.02 4.03
N LEU A 100 0.27 3.60 4.42
CA LEU A 100 0.36 5.03 4.69
C LEU A 100 0.21 5.86 3.42
N ALA A 101 0.77 5.42 2.30
CA ALA A 101 0.60 6.06 1.00
C ALA A 101 -0.87 6.12 0.62
N VAL A 102 -1.59 5.00 0.71
CA VAL A 102 -3.04 4.94 0.44
C VAL A 102 -3.85 5.84 1.35
N LEU A 103 -3.55 5.87 2.64
CA LEU A 103 -4.23 6.78 3.56
C LEU A 103 -4.02 8.24 3.15
N MET A 104 -2.82 8.60 2.70
CA MET A 104 -2.53 9.94 2.20
C MET A 104 -3.25 10.24 0.88
N GLN A 105 -3.24 9.31 -0.09
CA GLN A 105 -3.97 9.42 -1.37
C GLN A 105 -5.47 9.63 -1.12
N ALA A 106 -6.04 8.80 -0.25
CA ALA A 106 -7.45 8.86 0.12
C ALA A 106 -7.77 10.16 0.83
N PHE A 107 -6.94 10.60 1.77
CA PHE A 107 -7.16 11.86 2.47
C PHE A 107 -7.17 13.06 1.51
N ILE A 108 -6.12 13.21 0.70
CA ILE A 108 -6.00 14.31 -0.27
C ILE A 108 -7.13 14.24 -1.30
N GLY A 109 -7.35 13.07 -1.88
CA GLY A 109 -8.35 12.86 -2.91
C GLY A 109 -9.78 13.05 -2.41
N VAL A 110 -10.13 12.55 -1.22
CA VAL A 110 -11.45 12.74 -0.62
C VAL A 110 -11.71 14.22 -0.34
N VAL A 111 -10.75 14.93 0.24
CA VAL A 111 -10.89 16.36 0.52
C VAL A 111 -11.10 17.14 -0.78
N ILE A 112 -10.25 16.93 -1.79
CA ILE A 112 -10.34 17.63 -3.07
C ILE A 112 -11.64 17.27 -3.81
N GLY A 113 -11.98 15.99 -3.89
CA GLY A 113 -13.19 15.51 -4.58
C GLY A 113 -14.49 15.97 -3.91
N LEU A 114 -14.51 16.06 -2.59
CA LEU A 114 -15.66 16.57 -1.83
C LEU A 114 -15.87 18.06 -2.06
N ILE A 115 -14.80 18.85 -1.99
CA ILE A 115 -14.80 20.29 -2.26
C ILE A 115 -15.24 20.55 -3.70
N SER A 116 -14.63 19.87 -4.67
CA SER A 116 -14.90 20.08 -6.09
C SER A 116 -16.34 19.68 -6.46
N GLY A 117 -16.80 18.52 -5.98
CA GLY A 117 -18.14 18.01 -6.26
C GLY A 117 -19.25 18.83 -5.58
N TYR A 118 -19.02 19.33 -4.36
CA TYR A 118 -20.03 20.09 -3.64
C TYR A 118 -20.13 21.54 -4.10
N LEU A 119 -19.01 22.26 -4.21
CA LEU A 119 -19.02 23.68 -4.59
C LEU A 119 -19.32 23.87 -6.07
N GLY A 120 -18.81 22.99 -6.95
CA GLY A 120 -18.98 23.11 -8.39
C GLY A 120 -18.33 24.37 -8.98
N GLY A 121 -18.64 24.65 -10.25
CA GLY A 121 -18.23 25.89 -10.93
C GLY A 121 -16.72 26.02 -11.13
N ARG A 122 -16.17 27.21 -10.87
CA ARG A 122 -14.74 27.50 -11.13
C ARG A 122 -13.77 26.70 -10.27
N ILE A 123 -14.14 26.43 -9.01
CA ILE A 123 -13.32 25.66 -8.07
C ILE A 123 -13.20 24.21 -8.57
N ASP A 124 -14.31 23.63 -9.01
CA ASP A 124 -14.33 22.29 -9.59
C ASP A 124 -13.44 22.20 -10.83
N SER A 125 -13.62 23.11 -11.79
CA SER A 125 -12.79 23.15 -12.99
C SER A 125 -11.30 23.34 -12.69
N PHE A 126 -10.93 24.15 -11.70
CA PHE A 126 -9.53 24.35 -11.33
C PHE A 126 -8.92 23.08 -10.70
N LEU A 127 -9.58 22.50 -9.70
CA LEU A 127 -9.09 21.30 -9.00
C LEU A 127 -9.04 20.09 -9.93
N MET A 128 -10.05 19.90 -10.77
CA MET A 128 -10.07 18.82 -11.75
C MET A 128 -9.02 19.02 -12.84
N ARG A 129 -8.74 20.27 -13.27
CA ARG A 129 -7.60 20.52 -14.18
C ARG A 129 -6.26 20.16 -13.55
N MET A 130 -6.03 20.44 -12.26
CA MET A 130 -4.80 20.00 -11.60
C MET A 130 -4.69 18.47 -11.58
N ALA A 131 -5.79 17.78 -11.29
CA ALA A 131 -5.86 16.33 -11.35
C ALA A 131 -5.62 15.79 -12.79
N ASP A 132 -6.18 16.45 -13.80
CA ASP A 132 -6.03 16.08 -15.22
C ASP A 132 -4.59 16.26 -15.70
N VAL A 133 -3.94 17.38 -15.32
CA VAL A 133 -2.52 17.63 -15.62
C VAL A 133 -1.65 16.53 -15.02
N GLN A 134 -1.89 16.15 -13.77
CA GLN A 134 -1.12 15.09 -13.14
C GLN A 134 -1.34 13.73 -13.80
N LEU A 135 -2.60 13.36 -14.09
CA LEU A 135 -2.93 12.12 -14.77
C LEU A 135 -2.49 12.07 -16.24
N SER A 136 -2.11 13.22 -16.81
CA SER A 136 -1.49 13.25 -18.14
C SER A 136 -0.06 12.69 -18.11
N PHE A 137 0.58 12.67 -16.95
CA PHE A 137 1.84 11.97 -16.72
C PHE A 137 1.57 10.55 -16.24
N SER A 138 2.46 9.61 -16.59
CA SER A 138 2.44 8.29 -15.97
C SER A 138 2.72 8.42 -14.47
N THR A 139 1.97 7.69 -13.63
CA THR A 139 2.18 7.65 -12.16
C THR A 139 3.66 7.41 -11.82
N MET A 140 4.28 6.46 -12.52
CA MET A 140 5.69 6.13 -12.31
C MET A 140 6.63 7.26 -12.70
N MET A 141 6.31 8.03 -13.74
CA MET A 141 7.12 9.18 -14.15
C MET A 141 7.12 10.25 -13.07
N VAL A 142 5.95 10.54 -12.48
CA VAL A 142 5.84 11.47 -11.34
C VAL A 142 6.61 10.94 -10.13
N ALA A 143 6.45 9.64 -9.85
CA ALA A 143 7.10 9.01 -8.70
C ALA A 143 8.64 9.03 -8.82
N ILE A 144 9.19 8.71 -9.99
CA ILE A 144 10.63 8.77 -10.29
C ILE A 144 11.14 10.21 -10.19
N PHE A 145 10.42 11.16 -10.79
CA PHE A 145 10.82 12.58 -10.77
C PHE A 145 10.87 13.13 -9.34
N LEU A 146 9.84 12.86 -8.53
CA LEU A 146 9.83 13.25 -7.13
C LEU A 146 10.92 12.52 -6.34
N GLY A 147 11.10 11.21 -6.54
CA GLY A 147 12.16 10.43 -5.89
C GLY A 147 13.55 11.02 -6.13
N ALA A 148 13.86 11.34 -7.40
CA ALA A 148 15.14 11.94 -7.77
C ALA A 148 15.36 13.31 -7.08
N ILE A 149 14.35 14.20 -7.12
CA ILE A 149 14.44 15.51 -6.46
C ILE A 149 14.64 15.37 -4.96
N PHE A 150 13.90 14.48 -4.31
CA PHE A 150 13.99 14.30 -2.86
C PHE A 150 15.36 13.73 -2.45
N GLN A 151 15.89 12.76 -3.20
CA GLN A 151 17.20 12.18 -2.93
C GLN A 151 18.33 13.22 -3.12
N GLU A 152 18.24 14.06 -4.14
CA GLU A 152 19.18 15.16 -4.38
C GLU A 152 19.08 16.26 -3.30
N ALA A 153 17.87 16.67 -2.93
CA ALA A 153 17.65 17.78 -2.01
C ALA A 153 18.04 17.47 -0.56
N PHE A 154 17.82 16.24 -0.09
CA PHE A 154 18.10 15.86 1.30
C PHE A 154 19.52 15.29 1.48
N GLY A 155 20.17 14.86 0.40
CA GLY A 155 21.45 14.16 0.45
C GLY A 155 21.35 12.77 1.10
N VAL A 156 22.42 11.98 0.94
CA VAL A 156 22.41 10.54 1.26
C VAL A 156 22.08 10.25 2.74
N GLY A 157 22.65 11.01 3.68
CA GLY A 157 22.48 10.73 5.12
C GLY A 157 21.08 11.02 5.68
N LEU A 158 20.44 12.12 5.26
CA LEU A 158 19.06 12.42 5.68
C LEU A 158 18.06 11.52 4.96
N TYR A 159 18.35 11.15 3.71
CA TYR A 159 17.52 10.23 2.95
C TYR A 159 17.35 8.89 3.67
N GLU A 160 18.41 8.28 4.20
CA GLU A 160 18.27 7.00 4.92
C GLU A 160 17.35 7.08 6.15
N GLN A 161 17.37 8.19 6.86
CA GLN A 161 16.55 8.39 8.05
C GLN A 161 15.07 8.60 7.70
N PHE A 162 14.81 9.35 6.62
CA PHE A 162 13.47 9.79 6.19
C PHE A 162 12.93 9.05 4.95
N ALA A 163 13.56 7.96 4.51
CA ALA A 163 13.15 7.21 3.31
C ALA A 163 11.67 6.78 3.35
N VAL A 164 11.20 6.25 4.50
CA VAL A 164 9.80 5.81 4.66
C VAL A 164 8.81 6.96 4.46
N PRO A 165 8.87 8.09 5.20
CA PRO A 165 7.94 9.19 4.97
C PRO A 165 8.09 9.83 3.59
N MET A 166 9.29 9.86 3.00
CA MET A 166 9.49 10.36 1.63
C MET A 166 8.75 9.49 0.62
N LEU A 167 8.90 8.16 0.69
CA LEU A 167 8.21 7.24 -0.23
C LEU A 167 6.69 7.31 -0.06
N VAL A 168 6.21 7.45 1.17
CA VAL A 168 4.78 7.70 1.44
C VAL A 168 4.32 8.97 0.74
N ILE A 169 5.10 10.06 0.80
CA ILE A 169 4.77 11.32 0.13
C ILE A 169 4.80 11.16 -1.39
N ILE A 170 5.85 10.55 -1.95
CA ILE A 170 6.04 10.35 -3.39
C ILE A 170 4.88 9.54 -3.97
N ILE A 171 4.63 8.35 -3.42
CA ILE A 171 3.59 7.43 -3.90
C ILE A 171 2.20 8.02 -3.62
N GLY A 172 2.02 8.66 -2.47
CA GLY A 172 0.71 9.20 -2.11
C GLY A 172 0.33 10.47 -2.88
N LEU A 173 1.31 11.29 -3.27
CA LEU A 173 1.08 12.39 -4.19
C LEU A 173 0.91 11.92 -5.64
N ALA A 174 1.40 10.75 -6.03
CA ALA A 174 1.30 10.30 -7.41
C ALA A 174 -0.13 9.87 -7.82
N GLU A 175 -0.94 9.32 -6.90
CA GLU A 175 -2.24 8.72 -7.24
C GLU A 175 -3.48 9.33 -6.55
N TRP A 176 -3.34 10.45 -5.83
CA TRP A 176 -4.50 11.17 -5.28
C TRP A 176 -5.59 11.55 -6.32
N PRO A 177 -5.29 11.82 -7.61
CA PRO A 177 -6.32 12.18 -8.59
C PRO A 177 -7.40 11.12 -8.81
N GLN A 178 -7.04 9.83 -8.67
CA GLN A 178 -7.98 8.72 -8.83
C GLN A 178 -9.07 8.76 -7.74
N TYR A 179 -8.67 9.01 -6.50
CA TYR A 179 -9.59 9.22 -5.38
C TYR A 179 -10.44 10.47 -5.57
N ALA A 180 -9.83 11.59 -5.98
CA ALA A 180 -10.55 12.84 -6.19
C ALA A 180 -11.67 12.70 -7.23
N ARG A 181 -11.41 12.05 -8.36
CA ARG A 181 -12.42 11.82 -9.40
C ARG A 181 -13.55 10.89 -8.92
N THR A 182 -13.20 9.79 -8.25
CA THR A 182 -14.17 8.82 -7.73
C THR A 182 -15.09 9.45 -6.67
N VAL A 183 -14.52 10.21 -5.74
CA VAL A 183 -15.29 10.93 -4.71
C VAL A 183 -16.14 12.02 -5.34
N ARG A 184 -15.59 12.83 -6.26
CA ARG A 184 -16.36 13.85 -6.98
C ARG A 184 -17.57 13.25 -7.68
N ALA A 185 -17.41 12.14 -8.41
CA ALA A 185 -18.52 11.47 -9.09
C ALA A 185 -19.62 11.06 -8.10
N SER A 186 -19.23 10.49 -6.96
CA SER A 186 -20.15 10.09 -5.89
C SER A 186 -20.86 11.29 -5.26
N VAL A 187 -20.13 12.38 -5.00
CA VAL A 187 -20.67 13.63 -4.44
C VAL A 187 -21.66 14.28 -5.38
N LEU A 188 -21.40 14.29 -6.69
CA LEU A 188 -22.32 14.85 -7.68
C LEU A 188 -23.65 14.10 -7.74
N ALA A 189 -23.63 12.78 -7.53
CA ALA A 189 -24.84 11.97 -7.40
C ALA A 189 -25.56 12.24 -6.08
N GLU A 190 -24.81 12.28 -4.98
CA GLU A 190 -25.38 12.42 -3.64
C GLU A 190 -25.98 13.81 -3.37
N LYS A 191 -25.35 14.86 -3.92
CA LYS A 191 -25.80 16.26 -3.78
C LYS A 191 -27.21 16.52 -4.34
N LYS A 192 -27.69 15.68 -5.27
CA LYS A 192 -29.00 15.80 -5.92
C LYS A 192 -30.13 15.08 -5.16
N LYS A 193 -29.85 14.45 -4.02
CA LYS A 193 -30.87 13.72 -3.25
C LYS A 193 -31.66 14.64 -2.34
N GLU A 194 -32.94 14.30 -2.16
CA GLU A 194 -33.93 15.09 -1.40
C GLU A 194 -33.48 15.43 0.03
N TYR A 195 -32.79 14.51 0.70
CA TYR A 195 -32.32 14.75 2.07
C TYR A 195 -31.21 15.82 2.14
N VAL A 196 -30.41 15.99 1.07
CA VAL A 196 -29.39 17.05 0.99
C VAL A 196 -30.05 18.39 0.70
N GLU A 197 -31.09 18.40 -0.13
CA GLU A 197 -31.89 19.60 -0.39
C GLU A 197 -32.61 20.06 0.87
N ALA A 198 -33.25 19.14 1.60
CA ALA A 198 -33.87 19.43 2.90
C ALA A 198 -32.85 20.02 3.89
N ALA A 199 -31.66 19.44 3.98
CA ALA A 199 -30.58 19.97 4.83
C ALA A 199 -30.17 21.40 4.45
N ARG A 200 -30.20 21.75 3.16
CA ARG A 200 -29.92 23.11 2.67
C ARG A 200 -31.06 24.07 3.02
N VAL A 201 -32.32 23.66 2.87
CA VAL A 201 -33.50 24.48 3.21
C VAL A 201 -33.53 24.81 4.70
N ILE A 202 -33.10 23.88 5.56
CA ILE A 202 -32.95 24.09 7.02
C ILE A 202 -31.82 25.09 7.35
N GLY A 203 -30.99 25.49 6.37
CA GLY A 203 -29.92 26.47 6.57
C GLY A 203 -28.63 25.88 7.15
N LEU A 204 -28.40 24.57 7.00
CA LEU A 204 -27.14 23.95 7.45
C LEU A 204 -25.96 24.48 6.63
N ARG A 205 -24.85 24.79 7.31
CA ARG A 205 -23.60 25.22 6.67
C ARG A 205 -23.07 24.13 5.71
N ALA A 206 -22.52 24.55 4.58
CA ALA A 206 -21.94 23.68 3.55
C ALA A 206 -20.97 22.62 4.12
N GLN A 207 -20.05 23.02 5.01
CA GLN A 207 -19.10 22.10 5.65
C GLN A 207 -19.79 20.98 6.45
N ARG A 208 -20.90 21.30 7.13
CA ARG A 208 -21.69 20.33 7.89
C ARG A 208 -22.44 19.38 6.96
N ILE A 209 -22.98 19.90 5.85
CA ILE A 209 -23.62 19.07 4.80
C ILE A 209 -22.60 18.10 4.21
N MET A 210 -21.43 18.61 3.79
CA MET A 210 -20.36 17.81 3.23
C MET A 210 -19.89 16.72 4.20
N GLY A 211 -19.54 17.07 5.44
CA GLY A 211 -18.96 16.12 6.39
C GLY A 211 -19.95 15.13 7.01
N ARG A 212 -21.20 15.53 7.26
CA ARG A 212 -22.17 14.71 8.01
C ARG A 212 -23.22 14.03 7.14
N HIS A 213 -23.50 14.55 5.96
CA HIS A 213 -24.55 14.03 5.08
C HIS A 213 -24.00 13.39 3.80
N ILE A 214 -23.00 14.01 3.17
CA ILE A 214 -22.46 13.51 1.90
C ILE A 214 -21.33 12.51 2.13
N LEU A 215 -20.29 12.90 2.88
CA LEU A 215 -19.09 12.09 3.08
C LEU A 215 -19.37 10.66 3.54
N PRO A 216 -20.23 10.39 4.54
CA PRO A 216 -20.52 9.02 4.96
C PRO A 216 -21.09 8.13 3.84
N ASN A 217 -21.81 8.72 2.88
CA ASN A 217 -22.39 8.02 1.74
C ASN A 217 -21.40 7.83 0.58
N THR A 218 -20.26 8.54 0.59
CA THR A 218 -19.20 8.40 -0.41
C THR A 218 -18.02 7.54 0.07
N VAL A 219 -18.08 7.00 1.30
CA VAL A 219 -17.03 6.13 1.84
C VAL A 219 -16.97 4.78 1.14
N SER A 220 -18.10 4.21 0.71
CA SER A 220 -18.11 2.86 0.12
C SER A 220 -17.24 2.74 -1.15
N PRO A 221 -17.34 3.64 -2.15
CA PRO A 221 -16.44 3.62 -3.30
C PRO A 221 -14.97 3.86 -2.93
N VAL A 222 -14.72 4.67 -1.89
CA VAL A 222 -13.36 4.95 -1.40
C VAL A 222 -12.74 3.69 -0.78
N LEU A 223 -13.49 2.93 0.02
CA LEU A 223 -13.00 1.68 0.60
C LEU A 223 -12.69 0.64 -0.47
N VAL A 224 -13.54 0.54 -1.49
CA VAL A 224 -13.35 -0.38 -2.62
C VAL A 224 -12.10 -0.05 -3.42
N ILE A 225 -11.87 1.22 -3.77
CA ILE A 225 -10.65 1.58 -4.50
C ILE A 225 -9.40 1.48 -3.61
N SER A 226 -9.54 1.70 -2.29
CA SER A 226 -8.42 1.64 -1.35
C SER A 226 -7.75 0.26 -1.29
N THR A 227 -8.51 -0.82 -1.39
CA THR A 227 -7.93 -2.18 -1.33
C THR A 227 -6.99 -2.45 -2.50
N VAL A 228 -7.41 -2.13 -3.72
CA VAL A 228 -6.60 -2.24 -4.93
C VAL A 228 -5.40 -1.30 -4.87
N GLN A 229 -5.61 -0.08 -4.35
CA GLN A 229 -4.55 0.91 -4.25
C GLN A 229 -3.46 0.54 -3.25
N VAL A 230 -3.75 -0.28 -2.22
CA VAL A 230 -2.69 -0.78 -1.31
C VAL A 230 -1.72 -1.68 -2.09
N ALA A 231 -2.24 -2.59 -2.91
CA ALA A 231 -1.41 -3.44 -3.75
C ALA A 231 -0.60 -2.62 -4.77
N ASN A 232 -1.22 -1.64 -5.43
CA ASN A 232 -0.53 -0.74 -6.36
C ASN A 232 0.55 0.11 -5.67
N ALA A 233 0.31 0.57 -4.45
CA ALA A 233 1.28 1.33 -3.68
C ALA A 233 2.49 0.48 -3.26
N ILE A 234 2.27 -0.78 -2.84
CA ILE A 234 3.35 -1.73 -2.54
C ILE A 234 4.16 -2.05 -3.80
N MET A 235 3.48 -2.27 -4.93
CA MET A 235 4.14 -2.49 -6.22
C MET A 235 4.96 -1.27 -6.65
N SER A 236 4.44 -0.06 -6.43
CA SER A 236 5.15 1.19 -6.74
C SER A 236 6.36 1.43 -5.85
N GLU A 237 6.24 1.14 -4.55
CA GLU A 237 7.39 1.14 -3.64
C GLU A 237 8.46 0.16 -4.11
N ALA A 238 8.07 -1.07 -4.45
CA ALA A 238 9.01 -2.08 -4.91
C ALA A 238 9.71 -1.67 -6.21
N ALA A 239 8.97 -1.08 -7.16
CA ALA A 239 9.52 -0.57 -8.41
C ALA A 239 10.49 0.60 -8.18
N LEU A 240 10.15 1.56 -7.32
CA LEU A 240 11.05 2.67 -6.98
C LEU A 240 12.33 2.18 -6.29
N SER A 241 12.19 1.24 -5.36
CA SER A 241 13.33 0.59 -4.70
C SER A 241 14.19 -0.21 -5.68
N PHE A 242 13.58 -0.86 -6.68
CA PHE A 242 14.30 -1.51 -7.77
C PHE A 242 15.06 -0.52 -8.66
N LEU A 243 14.49 0.66 -8.89
CA LEU A 243 15.15 1.73 -9.66
C LEU A 243 16.20 2.52 -8.84
N GLY A 244 16.45 2.15 -7.58
CA GLY A 244 17.40 2.83 -6.70
C GLY A 244 16.90 4.14 -6.07
N LEU A 245 15.62 4.46 -6.25
CA LEU A 245 14.94 5.66 -5.70
C LEU A 245 14.08 5.33 -4.48
N GLY A 246 14.25 4.14 -3.91
CA GLY A 246 13.44 3.63 -2.80
C GLY A 246 14.23 3.45 -1.52
N MET A 247 13.93 2.39 -0.77
CA MET A 247 14.54 2.18 0.54
C MET A 247 16.04 1.89 0.44
N PRO A 248 16.88 2.45 1.35
CA PRO A 248 18.31 2.20 1.36
C PRO A 248 18.63 0.76 1.79
N VAL A 249 19.80 0.26 1.40
CA VAL A 249 20.26 -1.11 1.75
C VAL A 249 20.35 -1.35 3.25
N THR A 250 20.54 -0.30 4.06
CA THR A 250 20.55 -0.33 5.54
C THR A 250 19.18 -0.60 6.15
N ARG A 251 18.09 -0.28 5.42
CA ARG A 251 16.70 -0.51 5.81
C ARG A 251 15.95 -1.24 4.70
N PRO A 252 16.18 -2.54 4.51
CA PRO A 252 15.63 -3.29 3.40
C PRO A 252 14.10 -3.23 3.34
N SER A 253 13.56 -3.08 2.13
CA SER A 253 12.19 -3.40 1.72
C SER A 253 12.20 -4.60 0.76
N LEU A 254 11.03 -5.16 0.43
CA LEU A 254 10.98 -6.25 -0.55
C LEU A 254 11.58 -5.83 -1.91
N GLY A 255 11.30 -4.60 -2.37
CA GLY A 255 11.87 -4.10 -3.62
C GLY A 255 13.36 -3.86 -3.58
N SER A 256 13.90 -3.33 -2.47
CA SER A 256 15.33 -3.10 -2.35
C SER A 256 16.10 -4.42 -2.30
N LEU A 257 15.51 -5.46 -1.70
CA LEU A 257 16.10 -6.81 -1.69
C LEU A 257 16.15 -7.43 -3.08
N ILE A 258 15.07 -7.26 -3.86
CA ILE A 258 15.05 -7.70 -5.27
C ILE A 258 16.13 -6.97 -6.07
N ASN A 259 16.31 -5.67 -5.83
CA ASN A 259 17.37 -4.89 -6.49
C ASN A 259 18.77 -5.43 -6.15
N SER A 260 19.07 -5.53 -4.86
CA SER A 260 20.39 -5.96 -4.39
C SER A 260 20.71 -7.38 -4.81
N GLY A 261 19.73 -8.28 -4.90
CA GLY A 261 19.95 -9.64 -5.38
C GLY A 261 20.06 -9.78 -6.89
N PHE A 262 19.55 -8.81 -7.67
CA PHE A 262 19.42 -8.94 -9.13
C PHE A 262 20.76 -9.20 -9.82
N GLU A 263 21.82 -8.56 -9.33
CA GLU A 263 23.20 -8.72 -9.83
C GLU A 263 23.76 -10.12 -9.57
N TYR A 264 23.26 -10.83 -8.57
CA TYR A 264 23.77 -12.13 -8.11
C TYR A 264 23.05 -13.33 -8.72
N ILE A 265 21.99 -13.11 -9.49
CA ILE A 265 21.24 -14.19 -10.16
C ILE A 265 22.15 -14.99 -11.09
N PHE A 266 22.98 -14.29 -11.86
CA PHE A 266 23.91 -14.94 -12.82
C PHE A 266 25.16 -15.52 -12.13
N SER A 267 25.46 -15.09 -10.90
CA SER A 267 26.58 -15.59 -10.09
C SER A 267 26.26 -16.89 -9.34
N GLY A 268 25.00 -17.34 -9.36
CA GLY A 268 24.54 -18.56 -8.71
C GLY A 268 23.78 -18.34 -7.40
N SER A 269 23.80 -17.12 -6.84
CA SER A 269 23.14 -16.75 -5.58
C SER A 269 21.67 -16.32 -5.81
N TRP A 270 20.91 -17.15 -6.54
CA TRP A 270 19.55 -16.84 -7.00
C TRP A 270 18.53 -16.63 -5.87
N TRP A 271 18.76 -17.22 -4.68
CA TRP A 271 17.86 -17.13 -3.54
C TRP A 271 17.67 -15.69 -3.04
N ILE A 272 18.70 -14.85 -3.21
CA ILE A 272 18.71 -13.45 -2.77
C ILE A 272 17.58 -12.65 -3.45
N THR A 273 17.28 -12.94 -4.71
CA THR A 273 16.19 -12.27 -5.45
C THR A 273 14.89 -13.06 -5.46
N LEU A 274 14.98 -14.39 -5.58
CA LEU A 274 13.81 -15.21 -5.82
C LEU A 274 12.87 -15.24 -4.62
N PHE A 275 13.39 -15.34 -3.39
CA PHE A 275 12.52 -15.36 -2.20
C PHE A 275 11.79 -14.03 -1.99
N PRO A 276 12.46 -12.84 -1.98
CA PRO A 276 11.75 -11.58 -1.92
C PRO A 276 10.72 -11.40 -3.04
N GLY A 277 11.04 -11.84 -4.26
CA GLY A 277 10.12 -11.79 -5.41
C GLY A 277 8.85 -12.62 -5.22
N ILE A 278 8.98 -13.88 -4.77
CA ILE A 278 7.83 -14.75 -4.49
C ILE A 278 6.94 -14.16 -3.39
N PHE A 279 7.52 -13.64 -2.32
CA PHE A 279 6.76 -13.04 -1.23
C PHE A 279 6.08 -11.74 -1.64
N LEU A 280 6.73 -10.91 -2.46
CA LEU A 280 6.11 -9.71 -3.04
C LEU A 280 4.89 -10.08 -3.89
N VAL A 281 5.02 -11.06 -4.78
CA VAL A 281 3.92 -11.54 -5.63
C VAL A 281 2.78 -12.10 -4.78
N LEU A 282 3.10 -12.95 -3.79
CA LEU A 282 2.11 -13.53 -2.89
C LEU A 282 1.35 -12.45 -2.11
N LEU A 283 2.06 -11.46 -1.57
CA LEU A 283 1.48 -10.34 -0.84
C LEU A 283 0.52 -9.53 -1.72
N ILE A 284 0.96 -9.14 -2.92
CA ILE A 284 0.16 -8.37 -3.88
C ILE A 284 -1.08 -9.16 -4.32
N LEU A 285 -0.90 -10.43 -4.66
CA LEU A 285 -1.98 -11.31 -5.10
C LEU A 285 -3.07 -11.43 -4.04
N VAL A 286 -2.68 -11.72 -2.80
CA VAL A 286 -3.61 -11.90 -1.69
C VAL A 286 -4.38 -10.62 -1.38
N ILE A 287 -3.71 -9.45 -1.41
CA ILE A 287 -4.36 -8.15 -1.20
C ILE A 287 -5.36 -7.85 -2.34
N ASN A 288 -4.97 -8.09 -3.59
CA ASN A 288 -5.84 -7.85 -4.75
C ASN A 288 -7.07 -8.75 -4.73
N LEU A 289 -6.91 -10.05 -4.52
CA LEU A 289 -8.03 -11.00 -4.45
C LEU A 289 -9.00 -10.65 -3.31
N LEU A 290 -8.48 -10.25 -2.15
CA LEU A 290 -9.32 -9.80 -1.04
C LEU A 290 -10.02 -8.47 -1.36
N GLY A 291 -9.35 -7.59 -2.11
CA GLY A 291 -9.92 -6.33 -2.61
C GLY A 291 -11.07 -6.54 -3.60
N ASP A 292 -10.92 -7.48 -4.53
CA ASP A 292 -11.95 -7.86 -5.48
C ASP A 292 -13.18 -8.47 -4.78
N TRP A 293 -12.95 -9.35 -3.81
CA TRP A 293 -14.03 -9.85 -2.96
C TRP A 293 -14.76 -8.71 -2.23
N LEU A 294 -14.02 -7.78 -1.61
CA LEU A 294 -14.62 -6.65 -0.91
C LEU A 294 -15.44 -5.77 -1.87
N ARG A 295 -14.93 -5.56 -3.08
CA ARG A 295 -15.63 -4.85 -4.16
C ARG A 295 -16.95 -5.51 -4.50
N ASP A 296 -16.96 -6.83 -4.67
CA ASP A 296 -18.17 -7.57 -5.04
C ASP A 296 -19.24 -7.52 -3.96
N VAL A 297 -18.85 -7.66 -2.69
CA VAL A 297 -19.79 -7.60 -1.56
C VAL A 297 -20.34 -6.19 -1.32
N LEU A 298 -19.54 -5.16 -1.58
CA LEU A 298 -19.97 -3.76 -1.44
C LEU A 298 -20.70 -3.23 -2.68
N ASN A 299 -20.77 -3.97 -3.78
CA ASN A 299 -21.45 -3.54 -5.00
C ASN A 299 -22.96 -3.86 -4.95
N PRO A 300 -23.86 -2.87 -4.80
CA PRO A 300 -25.28 -3.11 -4.60
C PRO A 300 -26.02 -3.61 -5.85
N LYS A 301 -25.36 -3.65 -7.02
CA LYS A 301 -26.00 -4.05 -8.29
C LYS A 301 -26.07 -5.56 -8.53
N LEU A 302 -25.31 -6.37 -7.79
CA LEU A 302 -25.30 -7.84 -7.96
C LEU A 302 -26.51 -8.53 -7.30
N TYR A 303 -27.38 -7.78 -6.61
CA TYR A 303 -28.53 -8.32 -5.86
C TYR A 303 -29.87 -8.29 -6.63
N LYS A 304 -29.86 -7.95 -7.92
CA LYS A 304 -31.04 -8.01 -8.80
C LYS A 304 -30.79 -9.01 -9.94
N GLY A 305 -30.65 -10.28 -9.58
CA GLY A 305 -30.65 -11.42 -10.47
C GLY A 305 -31.41 -12.56 -9.82
#